data_AF-A0A951ZFS3-F1
#
_entry.id   AF-A0A951ZFS3-F1
#
_cell.length_a   1.000
_cell.length_b   1.000
_cell.length_c   1.000
_cell.angle_alpha   90.00
_cell.angle_beta   90.00
_cell.angle_gamma   90.00
#
_symmetry.space_group_name_H-M   'P 1'
#
loop_
_entity.id
_entity.type
_entity.pdbx_description
1 polymer ?
#
loop_
_entity_poly.entity_id
_entity_poly.type
_entity_poly.pdbx_seq_one_letter_code
_entity_poly.pdbx_strand_id
1 'polypeptide(L)' 'MPEPMVSLTPIGYVRSTYSDTAQIPKGTGAKHDMEGVIEVLPEFELALTDIEGFSHLYVL' A
#
# COMPACT_ATOMS: atom_id res chain seq x y z
N MET A 1 16.82 -30.39 3.49
CA MET A 1 15.76 -29.51 4.04
C MET A 1 15.18 -28.76 2.87
N PRO A 2 13.92 -28.99 2.45
CA PRO A 2 13.30 -28.12 1.45
C PRO A 2 13.14 -26.71 2.03
N GLU A 3 13.45 -25.68 1.23
CA GLU A 3 13.29 -24.29 1.63
C GLU A 3 11.80 -23.94 1.73
N PRO A 4 11.39 -23.11 2.71
CA PRO A 4 10.00 -22.68 2.79
C PRO A 4 9.65 -21.81 1.59
N MET A 5 8.68 -22.27 0.80
CA MET A 5 8.13 -21.49 -0.30
C MET A 5 7.19 -20.43 0.28
N VAL A 6 7.55 -19.16 0.11
CA VAL A 6 6.72 -18.03 0.55
C VAL A 6 5.83 -17.60 -0.61
N SER A 7 4.52 -17.71 -0.44
CA SER A 7 3.52 -17.19 -1.37
C SER A 7 2.94 -15.89 -0.84
N LEU A 8 3.03 -14.81 -1.61
CA LEU A 8 2.40 -13.52 -1.28
C LEU A 8 0.94 -13.55 -1.74
N THR A 9 0.03 -13.25 -0.81
CA THR A 9 -1.40 -13.10 -1.11
C THR A 9 -1.78 -11.63 -0.96
N PRO A 10 -2.38 -10.98 -1.98
CA PRO A 10 -2.77 -9.59 -1.88
C PRO A 10 -3.88 -9.42 -0.84
N ILE A 11 -3.76 -8.39 -0.01
CA ILE A 11 -4.75 -8.04 1.03
C ILE A 11 -5.62 -6.84 0.66
N GLY A 12 -5.39 -6.23 -0.51
CA GLY A 12 -6.06 -5.02 -0.94
C GLY A 12 -5.53 -4.44 -2.23
N TYR A 13 -6.04 -3.25 -2.56
CA TYR A 13 -5.72 -2.49 -3.77
C TYR A 13 -5.39 -1.04 -3.41
N VAL A 14 -4.44 -0.45 -4.14
CA VAL A 14 -4.15 0.99 -4.03
C VAL A 14 -4.89 1.72 -5.15
N ARG A 15 -5.78 2.64 -4.77
CA ARG A 15 -6.36 3.63 -5.69
C ARG A 15 -5.51 4.88 -5.68
N SER A 16 -4.91 5.17 -6.83
CA SER A 16 -4.16 6.39 -7.07
C SER A 16 -4.69 7.07 -8.33
N THR A 17 -4.66 8.40 -8.36
CA THR A 17 -4.96 9.19 -9.56
C THR A 17 -3.91 8.99 -10.66
N TYR A 18 -2.76 8.38 -10.34
CA TYR A 18 -1.77 7.98 -11.33
C TYR A 18 -2.27 6.73 -12.05
N SER A 19 -2.80 6.92 -13.25
CA SER A 19 -3.15 5.86 -14.18
C SER A 19 -1.93 5.30 -14.93
N ASP A 20 -0.84 6.08 -15.03
CA ASP A 20 0.38 5.69 -15.72
C ASP A 20 1.62 5.87 -14.83
N THR A 21 2.53 4.91 -14.92
CA THR A 21 3.86 4.93 -14.30
C THR A 21 4.71 6.14 -14.68
N ALA A 22 4.39 6.82 -15.80
CA ALA A 22 5.02 8.07 -16.21
C ALA A 22 4.59 9.27 -15.35
N GLN A 23 3.41 9.21 -14.73
CA GLN A 23 2.90 10.28 -13.86
C GLN A 23 3.47 10.21 -12.44
N ILE A 24 4.07 9.08 -12.07
CA ILE A 24 4.69 8.89 -10.76
C ILE A 24 5.91 9.82 -10.65
N PRO A 25 5.94 10.74 -9.67
CA PRO A 25 7.09 11.61 -9.42
C PRO A 25 8.33 10.75 -9.17
N LYS A 26 9.38 10.96 -9.96
CA LYS A 26 10.66 10.23 -9.85
C LYS A 26 11.80 11.24 -9.72
N GLY A 27 12.68 11.04 -8.73
CA GLY A 27 13.89 11.85 -8.54
C GLY A 27 14.05 12.39 -7.12
N THR A 28 15.26 12.85 -6.79
CA THR A 28 15.57 13.50 -5.51
C THR A 28 14.82 14.82 -5.39
N GLY A 29 13.93 14.94 -4.40
CA GLY A 29 13.08 16.11 -4.17
C GLY A 29 11.68 16.02 -4.78
N ALA A 30 11.32 14.88 -5.35
CA ALA A 30 9.95 14.61 -5.78
C ALA A 30 9.01 14.64 -4.56
N LYS A 31 8.00 15.51 -4.62
CA LYS A 31 6.95 15.56 -3.60
C LYS A 31 5.86 14.58 -3.97
N HIS A 32 5.57 13.66 -3.05
CA HIS A 32 4.46 12.74 -3.16
C HIS A 32 3.23 13.36 -2.48
N ASP A 33 2.84 14.56 -2.92
CA ASP A 33 1.72 15.33 -2.35
C ASP A 33 0.35 14.75 -2.74
N MET A 34 0.33 13.65 -3.50
CA MET A 34 -0.91 13.11 -4.02
C MET A 34 -1.59 12.19 -3.01
N GLU A 35 -2.85 12.51 -2.72
CA GLU A 35 -3.71 11.65 -1.93
C GLU A 35 -4.07 10.38 -2.71
N GLY A 36 -4.02 9.24 -2.02
CA GLY A 36 -4.41 7.93 -2.53
C GLY A 36 -5.15 7.15 -1.45
N VAL A 37 -5.96 6.19 -1.85
CA VAL A 37 -6.76 5.36 -0.94
C VAL A 37 -6.27 3.92 -1.03
N ILE A 38 -6.03 3.29 0.11
CA ILE A 38 -5.74 1.85 0.19
C ILE A 38 -7.04 1.14 0.54
N GLU A 39 -7.59 0.40 -0.42
CA GLU A 39 -8.77 -0.45 -0.26
C GLU A 39 -8.33 -1.82 0.25
N VAL A 40 -8.51 -2.10 1.53
CA VAL A 40 -8.24 -3.42 2.11
C VAL A 40 -9.46 -4.33 1.92
N LEU A 41 -9.23 -5.60 1.63
CA LEU A 41 -10.32 -6.56 1.44
C LEU A 41 -11.12 -6.71 2.75
N PRO A 42 -12.47 -6.86 2.68
CA PRO A 42 -13.31 -6.91 3.88
C PRO A 42 -12.92 -8.02 4.87
N GLU A 43 -12.33 -9.11 4.38
CA GLU A 43 -11.85 -10.21 5.22
C GLU A 43 -10.72 -9.82 6.19
N PHE A 44 -10.02 -8.71 5.92
CA PHE A 44 -8.92 -8.17 6.74
C PHE A 44 -9.29 -6.88 7.48
N GLU A 45 -10.55 -6.42 7.45
CA GLU A 45 -11.00 -5.18 8.10
C GLU A 45 -10.65 -5.15 9.59
N LEU A 46 -10.81 -6.28 10.29
CA LEU A 46 -10.50 -6.39 11.72
C LEU A 46 -9.03 -6.09 12.02
N ALA A 47 -8.12 -6.36 11.08
CA ALA A 47 -6.68 -6.11 11.25
C ALA A 47 -6.33 -4.62 11.16
N LEU A 48 -7.26 -3.75 10.74
CA LEU A 48 -7.10 -2.30 10.70
C LEU A 48 -7.48 -1.62 12.03
N THR A 49 -7.93 -2.39 13.03
CA THR A 49 -8.21 -1.84 14.36
C THR A 49 -6.98 -1.10 14.90
N ASP A 50 -7.18 0.10 15.48
CA ASP A 50 -6.14 0.99 16.03
C ASP A 50 -5.17 1.63 15.02
N ILE A 51 -5.38 1.47 13.71
CA ILE A 51 -4.51 2.09 12.69
C ILE A 51 -4.52 3.63 12.74
N GLU A 52 -5.60 4.22 13.24
CA GLU A 52 -5.79 5.68 13.38
C GLU A 52 -4.80 6.32 14.38
N GLY A 53 -4.17 5.52 15.25
CA GLY A 53 -3.14 5.99 16.19
C GLY A 53 -1.78 6.29 15.54
N PHE A 54 -1.61 5.95 14.25
CA PHE A 54 -0.34 6.08 13.55
C PHE A 54 -0.38 7.19 12.50
N SER A 55 0.69 7.99 12.43
CA SER A 55 0.83 9.06 11.44
C SER A 55 1.42 8.59 10.11
N HIS A 56 2.16 7.47 10.11
CA HIS A 56 2.87 6.95 8.94
C HIS A 56 2.76 5.42 8.91
N LEU A 57 2.53 4.86 7.73
CA LEU A 57 2.36 3.43 7.49
C LEU A 57 3.35 2.97 6.42
N TYR A 58 3.80 1.72 6.55
CA TYR A 58 4.58 1.05 5.50
C TYR A 58 3.64 0.18 4.67
N VAL A 59 3.75 0.28 3.34
CA VAL A 59 2.99 -0.52 2.37
C VAL A 59 3.99 -1.26 1.50
N LEU A 60 3.75 -2.55 1.28
CA LEU A 60 4.64 -3.49 0.59
C LEU A 60 4.02 -4.01 -0.70
#